data_AF-A0A5C8PBK1-F1
#
_entry.id   AF-A0A5C8PBK1-F1
#
_cell.length_a   1.000
_cell.length_b   1.000
_cell.length_c   1.000
_cell.angle_alpha   90.00
_cell.angle_beta   90.00
_cell.angle_gamma   90.00
#
_symmetry.space_group_name_H-M   'P 1'
#
loop_
_entity.id
_entity.type
_entity.pdbx_description
1 polymer ?
#
loop_
_entity_poly.entity_id
_entity_poly.type
_entity_poly.pdbx_seq_one_letter_code
_entity_poly.pdbx_strand_id
1 'polypeptide(L)' 'PLAAMRHRLATPDGKRLYALRKQTPEPVFGIIKSVMGFRQFSLRGLEKVKAEWRLVTMAWNIKRMFTLAHA' A
#
# COMPACT_ATOMS: atom_id res chain seq x y z
N PRO A 1 22.58 1.23 -2.20
CA PRO A 1 21.11 1.06 -2.04
C PRO A 1 20.61 -0.39 -2.23
N LEU A 2 20.84 -1.00 -3.41
CA LEU A 2 20.38 -2.36 -3.72
C LEU A 2 21.06 -3.46 -2.88
N ALA A 3 22.39 -3.38 -2.71
CA ALA A 3 23.14 -4.33 -1.89
C ALA A 3 22.65 -4.33 -0.42
N ALA A 4 22.41 -3.15 0.15
CA ALA A 4 21.87 -3.00 1.49
C ALA A 4 20.45 -3.58 1.62
N MET A 5 19.58 -3.39 0.62
CA MET A 5 18.25 -4.00 0.61
C MET A 5 18.34 -5.53 0.52
N ARG A 6 19.19 -6.06 -0.36
CA ARG A 6 19.41 -7.51 -0.50
C ARG A 6 19.90 -8.12 0.81
N HIS A 7 20.88 -7.49 1.45
CA HIS A 7 21.36 -7.92 2.76
C HIS A 7 20.23 -7.92 3.79
N ARG A 8 19.47 -6.83 3.91
CA ARG A 8 18.33 -6.72 4.84
C ARG A 8 17.27 -7.78 4.59
N LEU A 9 16.94 -8.11 3.35
CA LEU A 9 15.95 -9.14 3.02
C LEU A 9 16.48 -10.57 3.21
N ALA A 10 17.80 -10.75 3.27
CA ALA A 10 18.41 -12.07 3.47
C ALA A 10 18.46 -12.49 4.95
N THR A 11 18.49 -11.53 5.89
CA THR A 11 18.54 -11.83 7.33
C THR A 11 17.26 -12.50 7.83
N PRO A 12 17.32 -13.34 8.87
CA PRO A 12 16.13 -13.95 9.47
C PRO A 12 15.09 -12.92 9.91
N ASP A 13 15.52 -11.82 10.53
CA ASP A 13 14.66 -10.71 10.95
C ASP A 13 13.97 -10.03 9.77
N GLY A 14 14.73 -9.76 8.71
CA GLY A 14 14.21 -9.15 7.50
C GLY A 14 13.18 -10.04 6.80
N LYS A 15 13.42 -11.35 6.75
CA LYS A 15 12.45 -12.32 6.22
C LYS A 15 11.17 -12.35 7.05
N ARG A 16 11.27 -12.38 8.38
CA ARG A 16 10.10 -12.32 9.28
C ARG A 16 9.29 -11.05 9.05
N LEU A 17 9.94 -9.89 9.04
CA LEU A 17 9.27 -8.61 8.82
C LEU A 17 8.67 -8.49 7.40
N TYR A 18 9.37 -9.00 6.39
CA TYR A 18 8.87 -9.01 5.01
C TYR A 18 7.66 -9.92 4.84
N ALA A 19 7.59 -11.06 5.55
CA ALA A 19 6.44 -11.97 5.50
C ALA A 19 5.14 -11.30 5.96
N LEU A 20 5.19 -10.33 6.88
CA LEU A 20 4.04 -9.56 7.33
C LEU A 20 3.41 -8.72 6.20
N ARG A 21 4.08 -8.54 5.07
CA ARG A 21 3.54 -7.79 3.93
C ARG A 21 2.26 -8.41 3.36
N LYS A 22 2.15 -9.73 3.44
CA LYS A 22 0.98 -10.50 2.97
C LYS A 22 -0.31 -10.09 3.66
N GLN A 23 -0.22 -9.73 4.94
CA GLN A 23 -1.38 -9.35 5.76
C GLN A 23 -1.53 -7.84 5.95
N THR A 24 -0.47 -7.04 5.73
CA THR A 24 -0.50 -5.60 5.99
C THR A 24 -0.74 -4.77 4.71
N PRO A 25 0.23 -4.51 3.82
CA PRO A 25 0.05 -3.72 2.61
C PRO A 25 -0.64 -4.45 1.45
N GLU A 26 -0.45 -5.77 1.29
CA GLU A 26 -0.99 -6.48 0.12
C GLU A 26 -2.53 -6.46 0.04
N PRO A 27 -3.28 -6.67 1.14
CA PRO A 27 -4.74 -6.55 1.12
C PRO A 27 -5.19 -5.14 0.79
N VAL A 28 -4.50 -4.12 1.31
CA VAL A 28 -4.81 -2.71 1.03
C VAL A 28 -4.68 -2.41 -0.46
N PHE A 29 -3.61 -2.87 -1.10
CA PHE A 29 -3.44 -2.72 -2.54
C PHE A 29 -4.49 -3.49 -3.34
N GLY A 30 -4.87 -4.69 -2.89
CA GLY A 30 -5.96 -5.46 -3.48
C GLY A 30 -7.30 -4.71 -3.44
N ILE A 31 -7.64 -4.14 -2.29
CA ILE A 31 -8.87 -3.35 -2.09
C ILE A 31 -8.85 -2.09 -2.98
N ILE A 32 -7.76 -1.33 -2.96
CA ILE A 32 -7.63 -0.11 -3.78
C ILE A 32 -7.84 -0.44 -5.27
N LYS A 33 -7.27 -1.54 -5.77
CA LYS A 33 -7.36 -1.92 -7.18
C LYS A 33 -8.72 -2.51 -7.55
N SER A 34 -9.19 -3.50 -6.79
CA SER A 34 -10.37 -4.31 -7.18
C SER A 34 -11.67 -3.76 -6.61
N VAL A 35 -11.67 -3.23 -5.39
CA VAL A 35 -12.89 -2.75 -4.72
C VAL A 35 -13.12 -1.26 -4.97
N MET A 36 -12.06 -0.45 -4.95
CA MET A 36 -12.16 0.99 -5.21
C MET A 36 -11.96 1.34 -6.69
N GLY A 37 -11.58 0.36 -7.53
CA GLY A 37 -11.44 0.54 -8.97
C GLY A 37 -10.21 1.35 -9.42
N PHE A 38 -9.28 1.69 -8.53
CA PHE A 38 -8.11 2.49 -8.89
C PHE A 38 -7.02 1.62 -9.55
N ARG A 39 -7.10 1.50 -10.87
CA ARG A 39 -6.22 0.64 -11.68
C ARG A 39 -5.08 1.39 -12.38
N GLN A 40 -5.28 2.67 -12.64
CA GLN A 40 -4.32 3.51 -13.36
C GLN A 40 -4.32 4.93 -12.81
N PHE A 41 -3.18 5.60 -12.94
CA PHE A 41 -3.07 7.03 -12.71
C PHE A 41 -3.56 7.78 -13.95
N SER A 42 -4.30 8.85 -13.74
CA SER A 42 -4.82 9.70 -14.81
C SER A 42 -3.82 10.78 -15.19
N LEU A 43 -2.98 11.20 -14.24
CA LEU A 43 -2.00 12.25 -14.44
C LEU A 43 -0.59 11.68 -14.65
N ARG A 44 0.25 12.47 -15.31
CA ARG A 44 1.68 12.17 -15.52
C ARG A 44 2.55 13.13 -14.72
N GLY A 45 3.70 12.63 -14.26
CA GLY A 45 4.64 13.37 -13.43
C GLY A 45 4.50 13.03 -11.95
N LEU A 46 5.64 12.90 -11.25
CA LEU A 46 5.72 12.37 -9.90
C LEU A 46 4.85 13.14 -8.90
N GLU A 47 4.84 14.47 -8.97
CA GLU A 47 4.05 15.30 -8.05
C GLU A 47 2.54 15.12 -8.23
N LYS A 48 2.07 15.03 -9.47
CA LYS A 48 0.65 14.80 -9.77
C LYS A 48 0.21 13.39 -9.37
N VAL A 49 1.01 12.39 -9.68
CA VAL A 49 0.78 10.98 -9.28
C VAL A 49 0.75 10.83 -7.76
N LYS A 50 1.63 11.54 -7.03
CA LYS A 50 1.59 11.58 -5.55
C LYS A 50 0.27 12.15 -5.04
N ALA A 51 -0.27 13.19 -5.68
CA ALA A 51 -1.56 13.76 -5.30
C ALA A 51 -2.72 12.76 -5.50
N GLU A 52 -2.78 12.10 -6.65
CA GLU A 52 -3.76 11.02 -6.91
C GLU A 52 -3.65 9.91 -5.86
N TRP A 53 -2.43 9.47 -5.56
CA TRP A 53 -2.19 8.42 -4.57
C TRP A 53 -2.63 8.83 -3.15
N ARG A 54 -2.40 10.08 -2.76
CA ARG A 54 -2.87 10.62 -1.47
C ARG A 54 -4.40 10.60 -1.37
N LEU A 55 -5.10 10.98 -2.44
CA LEU A 55 -6.56 10.95 -2.48
C LEU A 55 -7.11 9.53 -2.34
N VAL A 56 -6.56 8.59 -3.09
CA VAL A 56 -6.98 7.18 -3.05
C VAL A 56 -6.74 6.55 -1.69
N THR A 57 -5.57 6.78 -1.09
CA THR A 57 -5.26 6.25 0.24
C THR A 57 -6.10 6.89 1.34
N MET A 58 -6.41 8.19 1.23
CA MET A 58 -7.35 8.86 2.13
C MET A 58 -8.76 8.26 2.04
N ALA A 59 -9.28 8.05 0.83
CA ALA A 59 -10.58 7.41 0.63
C ALA A 59 -10.63 5.99 1.23
N TRP A 60 -9.55 5.21 1.08
CA TRP A 60 -9.43 3.91 1.73
C TRP A 60 -9.42 4.01 3.26
N ASN A 61 -8.66 4.95 3.83
CA ASN A 61 -8.60 5.16 5.27
C ASN A 61 -9.98 5.50 5.85
N ILE A 62 -10.73 6.39 5.19
CA ILE A 62 -12.10 6.76 5.60
C ILE A 62 -13.00 5.52 5.57
N LYS A 63 -12.99 4.75 4.47
CA LYS A 63 -13.76 3.51 4.36
C LYS A 63 -13.42 2.53 5.48
N ARG A 64 -12.14 2.35 5.77
CA ARG A 64 -11.68 1.46 6.85
C ARG A 64 -12.13 1.95 8.23
N MET A 65 -11.97 3.22 8.54
CA MET A 65 -12.42 3.80 9.82
C MET A 65 -13.93 3.64 10.00
N PHE A 66 -14.71 3.87 8.95
CA PHE A 66 -16.15 3.66 8.98
C PHE A 66 -16.49 2.20 9.31
N THR A 67 -15.87 1.22 8.63
CA THR A 67 -16.08 -0.20 8.94
C THR A 67 -15.69 -0.54 10.38
N LEU A 68 -14.57 -0.02 10.88
CA LEU A 68 -14.11 -0.29 12.25
C LEU A 68 -15.00 0.38 13.32
N ALA A 69 -15.62 1.51 13.02
CA ALA A 69 -16.51 2.20 13.94
C ALA A 69 -17.91 1.55 14.04
N HIS A 70 -18.27 0.72 13.06
CA HIS A 70 -19.57 0.05 12.97
C HIS A 70 -19.46 -1.48 12.99
N ALA A 71 -18.31 -2.01 13.42
CA ALA A 71 -18.04 -3.44 13.62
C ALA A 71 -17.98 -3.74 15.12
#